data_AF-A0A961NKJ5-F1
#
_entry.id   AF-A0A961NKJ5-F1
#
_cell.length_a   1.000
_cell.length_b   1.000
_cell.length_c   1.000
_cell.angle_alpha   90.00
_cell.angle_beta   90.00
_cell.angle_gamma   90.00
#
_symmetry.space_group_name_H-M   'P 1'
#
loop_
_entity.id
_entity.type
_entity.pdbx_description
1 polymer ?
#
loop_
_entity_poly.entity_id
_entity_poly.type
_entity_poly.pdbx_seq_one_letter_code
_entity_poly.pdbx_strand_id
1 'polypeptide(L)'
;AHDLGAVEISVERVLPDDINHLVSQSDGEFQNVAFYGHFNSRDISERFREVRYLQKKDPGEMQYFAVDFQRYVNQIGRTGLFFLTVREWDSEKETATDVSDRRFILVTDLGFVVKEAVDGTRDVFVQSIRYGVPVAGVEVRILGRNGLALTRAVTDGSGKARIPVLKDFQREQQPVAYVLQYGNDISFMPFNRYDRQLGFSRFDVDGLVGQDQAGALNAFLFSDRGIYRPGEEIRLASIVREAHWRSILTGVPVELVITDPRGLEIHSEKLRLSGDGFQEFQYQTRADSLTGAYAIALYTIKDENRDNRLGSTEVQVEEFLPDRMRLRASFSKPDTRGWVSPDNLKVSVDLAYLFGAPAANHRVSATIRLTPGQFYFPGYTDY
;
A
#
# COMPACT_ATOMS: atom_id res chain seq x y z
N ALA A 1 14.49 20.44 -28.03
CA ALA A 1 14.95 19.82 -29.28
C ALA A 1 16.41 20.21 -29.52
N HIS A 2 17.25 19.29 -29.99
CA HIS A 2 18.60 19.57 -30.51
C HIS A 2 18.72 18.83 -31.85
N ASP A 3 19.48 19.38 -32.80
CA ASP A 3 19.78 18.75 -34.11
C ASP A 3 18.57 18.41 -35.01
N LEU A 4 17.42 19.06 -34.78
CA LEU A 4 16.19 18.85 -35.56
C LEU A 4 15.88 20.07 -36.43
N GLY A 5 15.51 19.85 -37.70
CA GLY A 5 15.08 20.92 -38.62
C GLY A 5 13.61 21.31 -38.47
N ALA A 6 12.74 20.36 -38.11
CA ALA A 6 11.32 20.58 -37.88
C ALA A 6 10.73 19.49 -36.97
N VAL A 7 9.58 19.78 -36.38
CA VAL A 7 8.82 18.84 -35.55
C VAL A 7 7.33 18.86 -35.88
N GLU A 8 6.68 17.70 -35.90
CA GLU A 8 5.22 17.57 -35.86
C GLU A 8 4.78 17.61 -34.39
N ILE A 9 3.90 18.52 -34.05
CA ILE A 9 3.24 18.59 -32.75
C ILE A 9 1.82 18.09 -32.93
N SER A 10 1.49 17.00 -32.24
CA SER A 10 0.15 16.41 -32.22
C SER A 10 -0.46 16.58 -30.84
N VAL A 11 -1.61 17.25 -30.78
CA VAL A 11 -2.40 17.41 -29.55
C VAL A 11 -3.69 16.63 -29.72
N GLU A 12 -3.88 15.62 -28.88
CA GLU A 12 -5.04 14.73 -28.86
C GLU A 12 -5.85 15.03 -27.59
N ARG A 13 -6.99 15.73 -27.72
CA ARG A 13 -7.87 16.07 -26.60
C ARG A 13 -8.82 14.92 -26.33
N VAL A 14 -8.72 14.30 -25.16
CA VAL A 14 -9.60 13.18 -24.76
C VAL A 14 -11.02 13.70 -24.60
N LEU A 15 -11.98 12.97 -25.15
CA LEU A 15 -13.39 13.28 -25.03
C LEU A 15 -13.87 13.00 -23.59
N PRO A 16 -14.65 13.90 -22.97
CA PRO A 16 -15.11 13.72 -21.59
C PRO A 16 -15.87 12.40 -21.34
N ASP A 17 -16.59 11.91 -22.35
CA ASP A 17 -17.38 10.69 -22.27
C ASP A 17 -16.53 9.40 -22.39
N ASP A 18 -15.26 9.52 -22.79
CA ASP A 18 -14.35 8.38 -23.01
C ASP A 18 -13.33 8.17 -21.88
N ILE A 19 -13.46 8.88 -20.75
CA ILE A 19 -12.56 8.73 -19.60
C ILE A 19 -12.58 7.30 -19.04
N ASN A 20 -13.73 6.62 -19.10
CA ASN A 20 -13.82 5.20 -18.71
C ASN A 20 -12.93 4.31 -19.59
N HIS A 21 -12.85 4.59 -20.89
CA HIS A 21 -12.01 3.84 -21.82
C HIS A 21 -10.54 4.18 -21.61
N LEU A 22 -10.20 5.44 -21.37
CA LEU A 22 -8.84 5.83 -20.97
C LEU A 22 -8.35 4.98 -19.80
N VAL A 23 -9.15 4.82 -18.74
CA VAL A 23 -8.72 4.07 -17.55
C VAL A 23 -8.81 2.55 -17.72
N SER A 24 -9.86 2.04 -18.38
CA SER A 24 -10.10 0.60 -18.49
C SER A 24 -9.36 -0.10 -19.63
N GLN A 25 -8.87 0.67 -20.61
CA GLN A 25 -8.12 0.17 -21.76
C GLN A 25 -6.63 0.54 -21.72
N SER A 26 -6.13 1.03 -20.58
CA SER A 26 -4.72 1.34 -20.41
C SER A 26 -4.15 0.83 -19.09
N ASP A 27 -2.83 0.66 -19.09
CA ASP A 27 -2.01 0.38 -17.92
C ASP A 27 -0.77 1.29 -17.88
N GLY A 28 0.05 1.11 -16.84
CA GLY A 28 1.22 1.93 -16.57
C GLY A 28 0.88 3.31 -16.03
N GLU A 29 1.87 4.04 -15.55
CA GLU A 29 1.67 5.40 -15.04
C GLU A 29 1.18 6.33 -16.15
N PHE A 30 0.38 7.35 -15.84
CA PHE A 30 -0.05 8.31 -16.86
C PHE A 30 1.11 9.09 -17.51
N GLN A 31 2.30 9.06 -16.91
CA GLN A 31 3.51 9.56 -17.57
C GLN A 31 3.83 8.78 -18.86
N ASN A 32 3.51 7.48 -18.87
CA ASN A 32 3.77 6.52 -19.94
C ASN A 32 2.56 5.59 -20.17
N VAL A 33 1.42 6.16 -20.59
CA VAL A 33 0.18 5.39 -20.81
C VAL A 33 0.37 4.29 -21.86
N ALA A 34 0.22 3.03 -21.47
CA ALA A 34 0.25 1.89 -22.39
C ALA A 34 -1.18 1.38 -22.62
N PHE A 35 -1.67 1.43 -23.85
CA PHE A 35 -3.02 0.92 -24.16
C PHE A 35 -2.98 -0.58 -24.52
N TYR A 36 -4.09 -1.27 -24.26
CA TYR A 36 -4.21 -2.70 -24.55
C TYR A 36 -4.57 -2.97 -26.03
N GLY A 37 -3.90 -3.97 -26.62
CA GLY A 37 -4.23 -4.46 -27.96
C GLY A 37 -4.10 -3.38 -29.04
N HIS A 38 -5.14 -3.22 -29.85
CA HIS A 38 -5.18 -2.23 -30.93
C HIS A 38 -5.79 -0.88 -30.51
N PHE A 39 -6.40 -0.83 -29.32
CA PHE A 39 -6.98 0.39 -28.77
C PHE A 39 -5.87 1.40 -28.46
N ASN A 40 -6.09 2.67 -28.75
CA ASN A 40 -5.10 3.72 -28.54
C ASN A 40 -5.75 5.09 -28.30
N SER A 41 -4.94 6.11 -28.02
CA SER A 41 -5.44 7.45 -27.72
C SER A 41 -6.31 8.06 -28.83
N ARG A 42 -6.12 7.67 -30.10
CA ARG A 42 -6.90 8.20 -31.22
C ARG A 42 -8.35 7.73 -31.23
N ASP A 43 -8.65 6.63 -30.53
CA ASP A 43 -10.00 6.10 -30.43
C ASP A 43 -10.90 6.90 -29.48
N ILE A 44 -10.29 7.76 -28.64
CA ILE A 44 -10.96 8.51 -27.56
C ILE A 44 -10.67 10.01 -27.59
N SER A 45 -10.10 10.52 -28.67
CA SER A 45 -9.64 11.90 -28.72
C SER A 45 -9.89 12.59 -30.05
N GLU A 46 -10.12 13.91 -29.96
CA GLU A 46 -10.04 14.81 -31.10
C GLU A 46 -8.59 15.23 -31.31
N ARG A 47 -8.12 15.19 -32.57
CA ARG A 47 -6.72 15.39 -32.89
C ARG A 47 -6.47 16.69 -33.65
N PHE A 48 -5.48 17.43 -33.17
CA PHE A 48 -4.93 18.62 -33.80
C PHE A 48 -3.46 18.38 -34.14
N ARG A 49 -3.00 18.91 -35.27
CA ARG A 49 -1.62 18.78 -35.72
C ARG A 49 -1.10 20.12 -36.22
N GLU A 50 0.15 20.42 -35.89
CA GLU A 50 0.90 21.51 -36.51
C GLU A 50 2.34 21.04 -36.77
N VAL A 51 2.94 21.52 -37.86
CA VAL A 51 4.38 21.37 -38.11
C VAL A 51 5.06 22.66 -37.72
N ARG A 52 6.11 22.56 -36.91
CA ARG A 52 6.92 23.71 -36.49
C ARG A 52 8.33 23.55 -37.01
N TYR A 53 8.72 24.46 -37.89
CA TYR A 53 10.10 24.58 -38.36
C TYR A 53 10.96 25.21 -37.27
N LEU A 54 12.10 24.60 -37.02
CA LEU A 54 13.04 25.00 -35.99
C LEU A 54 14.16 25.85 -36.59
N GLN A 55 14.80 26.68 -35.76
CA GLN A 55 15.94 27.45 -36.23
C GLN A 55 17.13 26.51 -36.44
N LYS A 56 17.98 26.78 -37.43
CA LYS A 56 19.24 26.03 -37.57
C LYS A 56 20.21 26.53 -36.50
N LYS A 57 20.67 25.64 -35.61
CA LYS A 57 21.68 25.91 -34.60
C LYS A 57 22.87 24.97 -34.75
N ASP A 58 23.94 25.26 -34.01
CA ASP A 58 25.11 24.40 -33.96
C ASP A 58 24.77 23.03 -33.33
N PRO A 59 25.48 21.95 -33.72
CA PRO A 59 25.18 20.62 -33.23
C PRO A 59 25.21 20.51 -31.71
N GLY A 60 24.19 19.89 -31.12
CA GLY A 60 24.05 19.73 -29.67
C GLY A 60 23.47 20.95 -28.93
N GLU A 61 23.24 22.08 -29.59
CA GLU A 61 22.59 23.22 -28.95
C GLU A 61 21.09 22.98 -28.74
N MET A 62 20.63 23.22 -27.50
CA MET A 62 19.22 23.08 -27.17
C MET A 62 18.36 24.25 -27.66
N GLN A 63 17.14 23.90 -28.09
CA GLN A 63 16.06 24.81 -28.44
C GLN A 63 14.81 24.48 -27.64
N TYR A 64 14.16 25.54 -27.18
CA TYR A 64 12.92 25.49 -26.41
C TYR A 64 11.85 26.27 -27.14
N PHE A 65 10.64 25.73 -27.15
CA PHE A 65 9.47 26.44 -27.64
C PHE A 65 8.25 26.04 -26.81
N ALA A 66 7.29 26.94 -26.68
CA ALA A 66 6.04 26.68 -25.99
C ALA A 66 5.00 26.10 -26.95
N VAL A 67 4.23 25.13 -26.45
CA VAL A 67 2.98 24.68 -27.09
C VAL A 67 1.84 25.37 -26.36
N ASP A 68 1.13 26.23 -27.06
CA ASP A 68 -0.01 26.95 -26.48
C ASP A 68 -1.27 26.08 -26.58
N PHE A 69 -1.74 25.62 -25.43
CA PHE A 69 -2.93 24.78 -25.31
C PHE A 69 -4.23 25.57 -25.48
N GLN A 70 -4.24 26.89 -25.32
CA GLN A 70 -5.46 27.70 -25.37
C GLN A 70 -6.25 27.52 -26.67
N ARG A 71 -5.55 27.23 -27.77
CA ARG A 71 -6.15 27.00 -29.09
C ARG A 71 -6.86 25.64 -29.25
N TYR A 72 -6.56 24.68 -28.37
CA TYR A 72 -7.13 23.32 -28.39
C TYR A 72 -8.25 23.13 -27.36
N VAL A 73 -8.57 24.21 -26.64
CA VAL A 73 -9.67 24.27 -25.70
C VAL A 73 -10.70 25.24 -26.25
N ASN A 74 -11.99 24.86 -26.19
CA ASN A 74 -13.05 25.64 -26.82
C ASN A 74 -13.11 27.05 -26.19
N GLN A 75 -13.61 28.07 -26.89
CA GLN A 75 -13.70 29.46 -26.41
C GLN A 75 -14.41 29.65 -25.04
N ILE A 76 -15.09 28.61 -24.54
CA ILE A 76 -15.88 28.60 -23.30
C ILE A 76 -15.19 27.81 -22.16
N GLY A 77 -14.14 27.01 -22.43
CA GLY A 77 -13.47 26.19 -21.41
C GLY A 77 -11.95 26.19 -21.58
N ARG A 78 -11.19 26.34 -20.48
CA ARG A 78 -9.70 26.40 -20.49
C ARG A 78 -9.04 25.09 -20.05
N THR A 79 -9.80 24.02 -19.99
CA THR A 79 -9.50 22.82 -19.21
C THR A 79 -9.82 21.55 -19.99
N GLY A 80 -9.14 20.45 -19.68
CA GLY A 80 -9.28 19.18 -20.41
C GLY A 80 -8.09 18.25 -20.24
N LEU A 81 -8.20 17.06 -20.83
CA LEU A 81 -7.16 16.04 -20.84
C LEU A 81 -6.56 15.94 -22.24
N PHE A 82 -5.24 15.90 -22.32
CA PHE A 82 -4.52 15.96 -23.59
C PHE A 82 -3.39 14.94 -23.63
N PHE A 83 -3.26 14.24 -24.75
CA PHE A 83 -1.99 13.64 -25.14
C PHE A 83 -1.25 14.62 -26.04
N LEU A 84 -0.10 15.10 -25.59
CA LEU A 84 0.85 15.87 -26.38
C LEU A 84 1.91 14.91 -26.90
N THR A 85 2.02 14.77 -28.22
CA THR A 85 3.11 14.04 -28.85
C THR A 85 3.91 14.99 -29.73
N VAL A 86 5.23 14.96 -29.59
CA VAL A 86 6.16 15.67 -30.46
C VAL A 86 6.94 14.62 -31.24
N ARG A 87 6.95 14.73 -32.57
CA ARG A 87 7.72 13.85 -33.47
C ARG A 87 8.68 14.68 -34.29
N GLU A 88 9.83 14.11 -34.64
CA GLU A 88 10.66 14.68 -35.69
C GLU A 88 9.90 14.69 -37.03
N TRP A 89 10.07 15.77 -37.79
CA TRP A 89 9.47 15.94 -39.11
C TRP A 89 10.54 15.95 -40.20
N ASP A 90 10.49 14.95 -41.09
CA ASP A 90 11.31 14.90 -42.30
C ASP A 90 10.70 15.86 -43.33
N SER A 91 11.37 17.00 -43.53
CA SER A 91 10.88 18.05 -44.42
C SER A 91 11.02 17.71 -45.89
N GLU A 92 11.87 16.74 -46.27
CA GLU A 92 12.02 16.30 -47.67
C GLU A 92 10.93 15.32 -48.06
N LYS A 93 10.56 14.42 -47.14
CA LYS A 93 9.52 13.41 -47.36
C LYS A 93 8.12 13.89 -46.98
N GLU A 94 8.02 15.03 -46.30
CA GLU A 94 6.77 15.57 -45.73
C GLU A 94 6.07 14.55 -44.81
N THR A 95 6.85 13.88 -43.96
CA THR A 95 6.35 12.85 -43.04
C THR A 95 7.02 12.92 -41.67
N ALA A 96 6.28 12.54 -40.62
CA ALA A 96 6.85 12.35 -39.30
C ALA A 96 7.69 11.06 -39.23
N THR A 97 8.80 11.10 -38.51
CA THR A 97 9.65 9.92 -38.24
C THR A 97 9.17 9.17 -36.99
N ASP A 98 9.80 8.03 -36.69
CA ASP A 98 9.50 7.24 -35.48
C ASP A 98 10.08 7.86 -34.20
N VAL A 99 10.98 8.86 -34.32
CA VAL A 99 11.57 9.55 -33.18
C VAL A 99 10.53 10.49 -32.56
N SER A 100 10.09 10.16 -31.36
CA SER A 100 9.02 10.92 -30.68
C SER A 100 9.11 10.89 -29.17
N ASP A 101 8.51 11.90 -28.53
CA ASP A 101 8.23 11.93 -27.08
C ASP A 101 6.75 12.28 -26.86
N ARG A 102 6.17 11.78 -25.76
CA ARG A 102 4.76 11.95 -25.44
C ARG A 102 4.55 12.28 -23.97
N ARG A 103 3.59 13.17 -23.70
CA ARG A 103 3.11 13.51 -22.36
C ARG A 103 1.59 13.45 -22.30
N PHE A 104 1.06 12.96 -21.19
CA PHE A 104 -0.34 13.13 -20.82
C PHE A 104 -0.48 14.33 -19.87
N ILE A 105 -1.39 15.23 -20.18
CA ILE A 105 -1.52 16.54 -19.54
C ILE A 105 -2.98 16.74 -19.18
N LEU A 106 -3.23 16.99 -17.88
CA LEU A 106 -4.51 17.48 -17.39
C LEU A 106 -4.40 18.99 -17.15
N VAL A 107 -5.22 19.78 -17.83
CA VAL A 107 -5.36 21.22 -17.59
C VAL A 107 -6.65 21.41 -16.81
N THR A 108 -6.56 21.77 -15.54
CA THR A 108 -7.70 21.95 -14.64
C THR A 108 -7.33 22.91 -13.52
N ASP A 109 -8.31 23.59 -12.92
CA ASP A 109 -8.15 24.24 -11.62
C ASP A 109 -8.60 23.34 -10.46
N LEU A 110 -9.19 22.16 -10.73
CA LEU A 110 -9.72 21.26 -9.71
C LEU A 110 -8.65 20.23 -9.28
N GLY A 111 -8.09 20.45 -8.10
CA GLY A 111 -7.32 19.44 -7.37
C GLY A 111 -8.23 18.71 -6.39
N PHE A 112 -8.04 17.41 -6.20
CA PHE A 112 -8.82 16.66 -5.22
C PHE A 112 -8.06 15.51 -4.59
N VAL A 113 -8.53 15.09 -3.42
CA VAL A 113 -8.10 13.90 -2.71
C VAL A 113 -9.31 13.06 -2.37
N VAL A 114 -9.12 11.74 -2.40
CA VAL A 114 -10.12 10.77 -1.96
C VAL A 114 -9.59 10.07 -0.72
N LYS A 115 -10.41 10.02 0.33
CA LYS A 115 -10.16 9.22 1.54
C LYS A 115 -11.16 8.09 1.60
N GLU A 116 -10.66 6.86 1.63
CA GLU A 116 -11.49 5.67 1.82
C GLU A 116 -11.59 5.34 3.31
N ALA A 117 -12.82 5.15 3.80
CA ALA A 117 -13.09 4.72 5.15
C ALA A 117 -13.16 3.19 5.23
N VAL A 118 -13.01 2.66 6.44
CA VAL A 118 -13.01 1.22 6.71
C VAL A 118 -14.34 0.53 6.31
N ASP A 119 -15.45 1.27 6.31
CA ASP A 119 -16.77 0.80 5.86
C ASP A 119 -16.92 0.75 4.33
N GLY A 120 -15.90 1.19 3.58
CA GLY A 120 -15.88 1.26 2.12
C GLY A 120 -16.54 2.52 1.53
N THR A 121 -17.06 3.42 2.37
CA THR A 121 -17.46 4.75 1.91
C THR A 121 -16.25 5.62 1.64
N ARG A 122 -16.40 6.64 0.81
CA ARG A 122 -15.28 7.51 0.42
C ARG A 122 -15.66 8.97 0.51
N ASP A 123 -14.76 9.77 1.08
CA ASP A 123 -14.89 11.22 1.13
C ASP A 123 -13.96 11.85 0.09
N VAL A 124 -14.53 12.67 -0.79
CA VAL A 124 -13.83 13.44 -1.83
C VAL A 124 -13.73 14.88 -1.38
N PHE A 125 -12.52 15.42 -1.32
CA PHE A 125 -12.25 16.82 -0.99
C PHE A 125 -11.69 17.51 -2.21
N VAL A 126 -12.35 18.58 -2.66
CA VAL A 126 -12.01 19.33 -3.87
C VAL A 126 -11.57 20.74 -3.52
N GLN A 127 -10.44 21.15 -4.07
CA GLN A 127 -9.84 22.47 -3.90
C GLN A 127 -9.42 23.08 -5.24
N SER A 128 -9.43 24.41 -5.31
CA SER A 128 -8.83 25.14 -6.42
C SER A 128 -7.31 25.07 -6.32
N ILE A 129 -6.63 24.67 -7.40
CA ILE A 129 -5.16 24.66 -7.49
C ILE A 129 -4.63 26.09 -7.49
N ARG A 130 -5.32 27.02 -8.17
CA ARG A 130 -4.92 28.42 -8.26
C ARG A 130 -5.06 29.15 -6.93
N TYR A 131 -6.15 28.94 -6.21
CA TYR A 131 -6.49 29.73 -5.01
C TYR A 131 -6.24 28.98 -3.70
N GLY A 132 -6.06 27.66 -3.72
CA GLY A 132 -5.85 26.86 -2.51
C GLY A 132 -7.06 26.80 -1.58
N VAL A 133 -8.27 27.06 -2.08
CA VAL A 133 -9.52 27.08 -1.29
C VAL A 133 -10.47 25.96 -1.73
N PRO A 134 -11.35 25.46 -0.84
CA PRO A 134 -12.35 24.47 -1.20
C PRO A 134 -13.32 24.97 -2.28
N VAL A 135 -13.76 24.07 -3.17
CA VAL A 135 -14.71 24.39 -4.24
C VAL A 135 -16.03 23.69 -4.00
N ALA A 136 -17.08 24.46 -3.73
CA ALA A 136 -18.44 23.97 -3.57
C ALA A 136 -19.14 23.82 -4.93
N GLY A 137 -20.13 22.92 -5.02
CA GLY A 137 -20.94 22.73 -6.23
C GLY A 137 -20.27 21.92 -7.34
N VAL A 138 -19.15 21.25 -7.07
CA VAL A 138 -18.48 20.35 -8.03
C VAL A 138 -19.25 19.04 -8.08
N GLU A 139 -19.66 18.62 -9.28
CA GLU A 139 -20.25 17.30 -9.49
C GLU A 139 -19.14 16.25 -9.49
N VAL A 140 -19.23 15.28 -8.57
CA VAL A 140 -18.36 14.12 -8.49
C VAL A 140 -19.12 12.91 -9.00
N ARG A 141 -18.66 12.34 -10.12
CA ARG A 141 -19.21 11.11 -10.70
C ARG A 141 -18.23 9.96 -10.54
N ILE A 142 -18.75 8.78 -10.23
CA ILE A 142 -17.98 7.54 -10.34
C ILE A 142 -18.43 6.83 -11.60
N LEU A 143 -17.54 6.69 -12.57
CA LEU A 143 -17.84 5.98 -13.81
C LEU A 143 -17.64 4.48 -13.64
N GLY A 144 -18.58 3.71 -14.15
CA GLY A 144 -18.44 2.27 -14.38
C GLY A 144 -17.64 2.00 -15.65
N ARG A 145 -17.19 0.75 -15.82
CA ARG A 145 -16.47 0.31 -17.02
C ARG A 145 -17.27 0.55 -18.30
N ASN A 146 -18.60 0.47 -18.22
CA ASN A 146 -19.56 0.80 -19.28
C ASN A 146 -19.73 2.30 -19.58
N GLY A 147 -19.01 3.20 -18.90
CA GLY A 147 -19.08 4.65 -19.12
C GLY A 147 -20.23 5.35 -18.39
N LEU A 148 -21.13 4.61 -17.74
CA LEU A 148 -22.25 5.19 -17.00
C LEU A 148 -21.83 5.62 -15.59
N ALA A 149 -22.41 6.71 -15.11
CA ALA A 149 -22.22 7.14 -13.73
C ALA A 149 -22.95 6.18 -12.78
N LEU A 150 -22.19 5.44 -11.95
CA LEU A 150 -22.70 4.54 -10.92
C LEU A 150 -23.32 5.31 -9.76
N THR A 151 -22.69 6.44 -9.43
CA THR A 151 -23.15 7.37 -8.40
C THR A 151 -22.71 8.79 -8.74
N ARG A 152 -23.42 9.76 -8.16
CA ARG A 152 -23.16 11.18 -8.27
C ARG A 152 -23.25 11.81 -6.89
N ALA A 153 -22.35 12.73 -6.59
CA ALA A 153 -22.39 13.56 -5.41
C ALA A 153 -22.00 15.00 -5.78
N VAL A 154 -22.38 15.98 -4.97
CA VAL A 154 -22.01 17.38 -5.17
C VAL A 154 -21.25 17.86 -3.95
N THR A 155 -20.16 18.60 -4.16
CA THR A 155 -19.38 19.14 -3.04
C THR A 155 -20.15 20.22 -2.27
N ASP A 156 -20.10 20.14 -0.95
CA ASP A 156 -20.66 21.14 -0.04
C ASP A 156 -19.76 22.39 0.08
N GLY A 157 -20.13 23.31 0.98
CA GLY A 157 -19.37 24.54 1.26
C GLY A 157 -17.93 24.32 1.75
N SER A 158 -17.59 23.12 2.21
CA SER A 158 -16.23 22.72 2.59
C SER A 158 -15.47 22.02 1.46
N GLY A 159 -16.04 21.96 0.24
CA GLY A 159 -15.49 21.24 -0.89
C GLY A 159 -15.59 19.73 -0.75
N LYS A 160 -16.43 19.23 0.16
CA LYS A 160 -16.54 17.80 0.47
C LYS A 160 -17.74 17.17 -0.23
N ALA A 161 -17.56 16.00 -0.84
CA ALA A 161 -18.62 15.12 -1.31
C ALA A 161 -18.42 13.71 -0.75
N ARG A 162 -19.52 13.04 -0.36
CA ARG A 162 -19.46 11.64 0.13
C ARG A 162 -19.97 10.67 -0.93
N ILE A 163 -19.19 9.62 -1.16
CA ILE A 163 -19.46 8.53 -2.08
C ILE A 163 -19.85 7.29 -1.25
N PRO A 164 -20.97 6.61 -1.59
CA PRO A 164 -21.41 5.42 -0.88
C PRO A 164 -20.47 4.22 -1.15
N VAL A 165 -20.71 3.11 -0.45
CA VAL A 165 -20.04 1.84 -0.72
C VAL A 165 -20.37 1.36 -2.14
N LEU A 166 -19.36 0.93 -2.90
CA LEU A 166 -19.51 0.54 -4.32
C LEU A 166 -19.23 -0.94 -4.60
N LYS A 167 -19.07 -1.76 -3.55
CA LYS A 167 -18.64 -3.17 -3.66
C LYS A 167 -19.57 -4.04 -4.51
N ASP A 168 -20.85 -3.69 -4.60
CA ASP A 168 -21.85 -4.47 -5.33
C ASP A 168 -21.80 -4.19 -6.85
N PHE A 169 -21.11 -3.13 -7.28
CA PHE A 169 -20.90 -2.82 -8.68
C PHE A 169 -19.77 -3.67 -9.26
N GLN A 170 -20.14 -4.64 -10.08
CA GLN A 170 -19.24 -5.66 -10.63
C GLN A 170 -19.31 -5.66 -12.16
N ARG A 171 -18.37 -6.37 -12.81
CA ARG A 171 -18.34 -6.59 -14.28
C ARG A 171 -18.39 -5.26 -15.07
N GLU A 172 -19.40 -5.06 -15.91
CA GLU A 172 -19.57 -3.85 -16.72
C GLU A 172 -19.83 -2.59 -15.88
N GLN A 173 -20.34 -2.76 -14.66
CA GLN A 173 -20.54 -1.66 -13.71
C GLN A 173 -19.34 -1.46 -12.78
N GLN A 174 -18.26 -2.23 -12.92
CA GLN A 174 -17.08 -2.08 -12.07
C GLN A 174 -16.60 -0.61 -12.06
N PRO A 175 -16.40 0.03 -10.89
CA PRO A 175 -15.91 1.40 -10.81
C PRO A 175 -14.52 1.54 -11.44
N VAL A 176 -14.35 2.52 -12.33
CA VAL A 176 -13.07 2.75 -13.04
C VAL A 176 -12.50 4.14 -12.82
N ALA A 177 -13.30 5.19 -12.64
CA ALA A 177 -12.79 6.55 -12.51
C ALA A 177 -13.67 7.46 -11.63
N TYR A 178 -13.01 8.34 -10.88
CA TYR A 178 -13.58 9.60 -10.39
C TYR A 178 -13.53 10.63 -11.51
N VAL A 179 -14.65 11.29 -11.78
CA VAL A 179 -14.71 12.43 -12.71
C VAL A 179 -15.38 13.59 -12.00
N LEU A 180 -14.66 14.70 -11.88
CA LEU A 180 -15.11 15.94 -11.28
C LEU A 180 -15.46 16.92 -12.41
N GLN A 181 -16.63 17.54 -12.32
CA GLN A 181 -17.09 18.54 -13.28
C GLN A 181 -17.54 19.81 -12.55
N TYR A 182 -17.01 20.96 -12.96
CA TYR A 182 -17.46 22.28 -12.49
C TYR A 182 -17.53 23.28 -13.65
N GLY A 183 -18.74 23.57 -14.13
CA GLY A 183 -18.92 24.32 -15.37
C GLY A 183 -18.26 23.55 -16.54
N ASN A 184 -17.21 24.13 -17.13
CA ASN A 184 -16.41 23.49 -18.18
C ASN A 184 -15.08 22.89 -17.66
N ASP A 185 -14.79 23.03 -16.37
CA ASP A 185 -13.62 22.42 -15.75
C ASP A 185 -13.84 20.94 -15.45
N ILE A 186 -12.83 20.14 -15.75
CA ILE A 186 -12.85 18.69 -15.56
C ILE A 186 -11.55 18.24 -14.92
N SER A 187 -11.68 17.35 -13.95
CA SER A 187 -10.55 16.65 -13.32
C SER A 187 -10.92 15.19 -13.14
N PHE A 188 -9.93 14.31 -13.08
CA PHE A 188 -10.19 12.88 -12.98
C PHE A 188 -9.09 12.15 -12.21
N MET A 189 -9.44 10.97 -11.71
CA MET A 189 -8.49 10.02 -11.14
C MET A 189 -9.04 8.60 -11.32
N PRO A 190 -8.22 7.62 -11.72
CA PRO A 190 -8.61 6.21 -11.67
C PRO A 190 -9.10 5.79 -10.29
N PHE A 191 -10.06 4.86 -10.26
CA PHE A 191 -10.75 4.51 -9.02
C PHE A 191 -9.88 3.75 -8.02
N ASN A 192 -9.01 2.85 -8.51
CA ASN A 192 -8.18 1.98 -7.69
C ASN A 192 -6.88 1.60 -8.41
N ARG A 193 -6.07 2.58 -8.80
CA ARG A 193 -4.73 2.33 -9.36
C ARG A 193 -3.65 2.63 -8.33
N TYR A 194 -2.67 1.74 -8.24
CA TYR A 194 -1.58 1.81 -7.28
C TYR A 194 -0.75 3.10 -7.45
N ASP A 195 -0.54 3.57 -8.68
CA ASP A 195 0.22 4.79 -8.97
C ASP A 195 -0.47 6.08 -8.50
N ARG A 196 -1.73 5.99 -8.04
CA ARG A 196 -2.51 7.10 -7.45
C ARG A 196 -2.67 6.97 -5.94
N GLN A 197 -2.09 5.94 -5.33
CA GLN A 197 -2.08 5.78 -3.87
C GLN A 197 -0.92 6.56 -3.26
N LEU A 198 -1.15 7.17 -2.10
CA LEU A 198 -0.10 7.85 -1.35
C LEU A 198 0.71 6.83 -0.54
N GLY A 199 2.04 6.91 -0.64
CA GLY A 199 2.94 6.13 0.21
C GLY A 199 2.99 6.70 1.63
N PHE A 200 2.72 5.86 2.62
CA PHE A 200 2.72 6.26 4.04
C PHE A 200 3.97 5.83 4.81
N SER A 201 5.01 5.32 4.14
CA SER A 201 6.22 4.78 4.78
C SER A 201 6.97 5.76 5.68
N ARG A 202 6.75 7.06 5.51
CA ARG A 202 7.35 8.14 6.32
C ARG A 202 6.55 8.50 7.56
N PHE A 203 5.38 7.90 7.73
CA PHE A 203 4.46 8.17 8.82
C PHE A 203 4.34 6.94 9.70
N ASP A 204 4.19 7.15 11.00
CA ASP A 204 3.89 6.08 11.95
C ASP A 204 2.41 5.70 11.83
N VAL A 205 2.12 4.93 10.76
CA VAL A 205 0.79 4.39 10.43
C VAL A 205 0.70 2.89 10.68
N ASP A 206 1.71 2.33 11.35
CA ASP A 206 1.73 0.91 11.70
C ASP A 206 0.72 0.62 12.81
N GLY A 207 0.29 -0.63 12.90
CA GLY A 207 -0.71 -1.06 13.86
C GLY A 207 -1.64 -2.13 13.30
N LEU A 208 -2.65 -2.45 14.09
CA LEU A 208 -3.63 -3.48 13.73
C LEU A 208 -4.59 -2.95 12.66
N VAL A 209 -4.60 -3.57 11.49
CA VAL A 209 -5.47 -3.18 10.36
C VAL A 209 -6.87 -3.80 10.51
N GLY A 210 -7.92 -3.02 10.22
CA GLY A 210 -9.30 -3.52 10.09
C GLY A 210 -10.05 -3.73 11.42
N GLN A 211 -9.51 -3.27 12.54
CA GLN A 211 -10.10 -3.51 13.86
C GLN A 211 -11.19 -2.51 14.25
N ASP A 212 -11.30 -1.37 13.58
CA ASP A 212 -12.37 -0.40 13.88
C ASP A 212 -13.73 -0.75 13.25
N GLN A 213 -13.88 -1.94 12.65
CA GLN A 213 -15.19 -2.40 12.18
C GLN A 213 -16.04 -2.85 13.36
N ALA A 214 -17.22 -2.25 13.52
CA ALA A 214 -18.18 -2.68 14.53
C ALA A 214 -18.51 -4.17 14.36
N GLY A 215 -18.31 -4.96 15.41
CA GLY A 215 -18.51 -6.41 15.41
C GLY A 215 -17.28 -7.23 15.00
N ALA A 216 -16.16 -6.61 14.63
CA ALA A 216 -14.91 -7.31 14.38
C ALA A 216 -14.38 -7.94 15.67
N LEU A 217 -14.14 -9.24 15.63
CA LEU A 217 -13.54 -10.00 16.72
C LEU A 217 -12.04 -10.12 16.49
N ASN A 218 -11.27 -10.06 17.57
CA ASN A 218 -9.83 -10.20 17.58
C ASN A 218 -9.39 -11.04 18.76
N ALA A 219 -8.32 -11.82 18.58
CA ALA A 219 -7.79 -12.71 19.59
C ALA A 219 -6.32 -12.41 19.86
N PHE A 220 -5.98 -12.24 21.14
CA PHE A 220 -4.60 -12.30 21.61
C PHE A 220 -4.30 -13.72 22.07
N LEU A 221 -3.39 -14.42 21.38
CA LEU A 221 -2.95 -15.77 21.73
C LEU A 221 -1.57 -15.70 22.36
N PHE A 222 -1.35 -16.52 23.37
CA PHE A 222 -0.04 -16.67 24.01
C PHE A 222 0.14 -18.08 24.55
N SER A 223 1.40 -18.46 24.77
CA SER A 223 1.77 -19.67 25.50
C SER A 223 2.41 -19.31 26.83
N ASP A 224 2.50 -20.27 27.74
CA ASP A 224 3.14 -20.08 29.05
C ASP A 224 4.67 -19.85 28.96
N ARG A 225 5.36 -20.45 27.97
CA ARG A 225 6.83 -20.40 27.85
C ARG A 225 7.42 -20.23 26.44
N GLY A 226 6.63 -20.31 25.38
CA GLY A 226 7.09 -20.13 23.99
C GLY A 226 7.99 -21.22 23.41
N ILE A 227 8.54 -22.12 24.23
CA ILE A 227 9.43 -23.22 23.82
C ILE A 227 9.15 -24.53 24.57
N TYR A 228 9.11 -25.63 23.84
CA TYR A 228 8.75 -26.97 24.30
C TYR A 228 9.73 -28.00 23.76
N ARG A 229 9.82 -29.15 24.42
CA ARG A 229 10.52 -30.32 23.87
C ARG A 229 9.53 -31.27 23.19
N PRO A 230 9.97 -32.05 22.18
CA PRO A 230 9.17 -33.17 21.69
C PRO A 230 8.73 -34.08 22.85
N GLY A 231 7.43 -34.40 22.90
CA GLY A 231 6.81 -35.18 23.98
C GLY A 231 6.27 -34.34 25.13
N GLU A 232 6.44 -33.01 25.13
CA GLU A 232 5.80 -32.12 26.11
C GLU A 232 4.43 -31.63 25.64
N GLU A 233 3.58 -31.30 26.61
CA GLU A 233 2.30 -30.64 26.38
C GLU A 233 2.52 -29.15 26.14
N ILE A 234 2.00 -28.65 25.01
CA ILE A 234 1.92 -27.24 24.69
C ILE A 234 0.68 -26.66 25.36
N ARG A 235 0.87 -25.60 26.16
CA ARG A 235 -0.18 -24.88 26.86
C ARG A 235 -0.36 -23.49 26.26
N LEU A 236 -1.58 -23.21 25.83
CA LEU A 236 -1.95 -22.00 25.13
C LEU A 236 -3.17 -21.39 25.79
N ALA A 237 -3.28 -20.07 25.70
CA ALA A 237 -4.49 -19.36 26.02
C ALA A 237 -4.78 -18.31 24.97
N SER A 238 -6.06 -17.96 24.83
CA SER A 238 -6.52 -16.87 23.99
C SER A 238 -7.46 -15.94 24.75
N ILE A 239 -7.37 -14.65 24.45
CA ILE A 239 -8.32 -13.64 24.89
C ILE A 239 -8.98 -13.07 23.64
N VAL A 240 -10.26 -13.35 23.45
CA VAL A 240 -11.05 -12.82 22.35
C VAL A 240 -11.84 -11.60 22.80
N ARG A 241 -11.81 -10.54 21.99
CA ARG A 241 -12.57 -9.30 22.23
C ARG A 241 -13.17 -8.79 20.93
N GLU A 242 -14.28 -8.09 21.06
CA GLU A 242 -14.77 -7.23 19.99
C GLU A 242 -14.15 -5.84 20.15
N ALA A 243 -13.86 -5.17 19.04
CA ALA A 243 -13.12 -3.91 19.00
C ALA A 243 -13.66 -2.79 19.90
N HIS A 244 -14.97 -2.74 20.15
CA HIS A 244 -15.61 -1.73 20.98
C HIS A 244 -16.14 -2.28 22.31
N TRP A 245 -15.81 -3.53 22.64
CA TRP A 245 -16.20 -4.20 23.89
C TRP A 245 -17.71 -4.30 24.10
N ARG A 246 -18.50 -4.32 23.01
CA ARG A 246 -19.97 -4.30 23.08
C ARG A 246 -20.63 -5.65 22.84
N SER A 247 -19.92 -6.60 22.24
CA SER A 247 -20.49 -7.88 21.83
C SER A 247 -20.51 -8.92 22.94
N ILE A 248 -21.59 -9.72 22.96
CA ILE A 248 -21.68 -10.94 23.77
C ILE A 248 -20.90 -12.04 23.04
N LEU A 249 -19.83 -12.53 23.66
CA LEU A 249 -18.96 -13.54 23.06
C LEU A 249 -19.43 -14.98 23.31
N THR A 250 -20.26 -15.19 24.34
CA THR A 250 -20.72 -16.53 24.74
C THR A 250 -21.32 -17.27 23.55
N GLY A 251 -20.78 -18.45 23.25
CA GLY A 251 -21.33 -19.34 22.22
C GLY A 251 -20.79 -19.11 20.81
N VAL A 252 -20.00 -18.05 20.57
CA VAL A 252 -19.39 -17.79 19.25
C VAL A 252 -18.50 -18.98 18.87
N PRO A 253 -18.72 -19.63 17.71
CA PRO A 253 -17.94 -20.78 17.30
C PRO A 253 -16.58 -20.33 16.75
N VAL A 254 -15.51 -20.95 17.27
CA VAL A 254 -14.13 -20.71 16.84
C VAL A 254 -13.40 -22.03 16.62
N GLU A 255 -12.34 -21.98 15.81
CA GLU A 255 -11.48 -23.12 15.50
C GLU A 255 -10.02 -22.77 15.76
N LEU A 256 -9.36 -23.51 16.64
CA LEU A 256 -7.90 -23.46 16.82
C LEU A 256 -7.25 -24.40 15.81
N VAL A 257 -6.19 -23.94 15.15
CA VAL A 257 -5.40 -24.71 14.19
C VAL A 257 -3.94 -24.66 14.58
N ILE A 258 -3.27 -25.80 14.56
CA ILE A 258 -1.82 -25.90 14.76
C ILE A 258 -1.18 -26.48 13.50
N THR A 259 -0.19 -25.77 12.99
CA THR A 259 0.62 -26.12 11.83
C THR A 259 2.05 -26.43 12.26
N ASP A 260 2.60 -27.53 11.74
CA ASP A 260 3.99 -27.94 12.00
C ASP A 260 4.99 -27.07 11.22
N PRO A 261 6.32 -27.25 11.42
CA PRO A 261 7.35 -26.47 10.74
C PRO A 261 7.37 -26.63 9.21
N ARG A 262 6.67 -27.62 8.66
CA ARG A 262 6.53 -27.82 7.20
C ARG A 262 5.28 -27.12 6.65
N GLY A 263 4.51 -26.47 7.50
CA GLY A 263 3.22 -25.87 7.15
C GLY A 263 2.08 -26.88 7.03
N LEU A 264 2.24 -28.10 7.56
CA LEU A 264 1.17 -29.10 7.58
C LEU A 264 0.29 -28.90 8.82
N GLU A 265 -1.02 -28.84 8.63
CA GLU A 265 -1.98 -28.85 9.74
C GLU A 265 -1.94 -30.20 10.44
N ILE A 266 -1.58 -30.18 11.73
CA ILE A 266 -1.44 -31.38 12.57
C ILE A 266 -2.50 -31.47 13.65
N HIS A 267 -3.25 -30.39 13.86
CA HIS A 267 -4.33 -30.34 14.84
C HIS A 267 -5.36 -29.25 14.48
N SER A 268 -6.63 -29.58 14.68
CA SER A 268 -7.74 -28.64 14.64
C SER A 268 -8.71 -28.95 15.78
N GLU A 269 -9.16 -27.91 16.48
CA GLU A 269 -10.12 -28.00 17.57
C GLU A 269 -11.21 -26.93 17.42
N LYS A 270 -12.46 -27.36 17.28
CA LYS A 270 -13.63 -26.46 17.24
C LYS A 270 -14.23 -26.34 18.64
N LEU A 271 -14.46 -25.12 19.10
CA LEU A 271 -15.13 -24.85 20.37
C LEU A 271 -16.05 -23.63 20.28
N ARG A 272 -16.72 -23.31 21.39
CA ARG A 272 -17.51 -22.10 21.55
C ARG A 272 -16.90 -21.22 22.62
N LEU A 273 -16.81 -19.92 22.35
CA LEU A 273 -16.26 -18.94 23.28
C LEU A 273 -17.07 -18.88 24.59
N SER A 274 -16.36 -18.71 25.70
CA SER A 274 -16.91 -18.31 26.99
C SER A 274 -17.37 -16.85 26.93
N GLY A 275 -18.18 -16.43 27.91
CA GLY A 275 -18.67 -15.06 27.97
C GLY A 275 -17.60 -14.02 28.24
N ASP A 276 -16.54 -14.40 28.95
CA ASP A 276 -15.38 -13.55 29.19
C ASP A 276 -14.34 -13.61 28.07
N GLY A 277 -14.59 -14.38 27.00
CA GLY A 277 -13.72 -14.54 25.83
C GLY A 277 -12.35 -15.17 26.12
N PHE A 278 -12.12 -15.70 27.32
CA PHE A 278 -10.88 -16.37 27.69
C PHE A 278 -10.99 -17.87 27.41
N GLN A 279 -10.02 -18.45 26.72
CA GLN A 279 -9.98 -19.87 26.43
C GLN A 279 -8.60 -20.46 26.61
N GLU A 280 -8.53 -21.66 27.15
CA GLU A 280 -7.31 -22.43 27.32
C GLU A 280 -7.31 -23.61 26.35
N PHE A 281 -6.11 -23.95 25.85
CA PHE A 281 -5.90 -25.05 24.93
C PHE A 281 -4.67 -25.84 25.32
N GLN A 282 -4.71 -27.13 25.04
CA GLN A 282 -3.63 -28.06 25.33
C GLN A 282 -3.38 -28.93 24.10
N TYR A 283 -2.12 -29.03 23.69
CA TYR A 283 -1.71 -29.90 22.60
C TYR A 283 -0.50 -30.75 23.00
N GLN A 284 -0.71 -32.05 23.09
CA GLN A 284 0.35 -33.00 23.43
C GLN A 284 1.21 -33.29 22.19
N THR A 285 2.46 -32.83 22.19
CA THR A 285 3.44 -33.25 21.18
C THR A 285 3.86 -34.70 21.41
N ARG A 286 4.32 -35.37 20.36
CA ARG A 286 4.87 -36.73 20.44
C ARG A 286 6.39 -36.66 20.59
N ALA A 287 6.98 -37.75 21.08
CA ALA A 287 8.43 -37.86 21.17
C ALA A 287 9.13 -37.78 19.80
N ASP A 288 8.42 -38.10 18.72
CA ASP A 288 8.87 -38.00 17.32
C ASP A 288 8.31 -36.76 16.60
N SER A 289 7.72 -35.79 17.32
CA SER A 289 7.33 -34.51 16.75
C SER A 289 8.54 -33.78 16.19
N LEU A 290 8.35 -33.14 15.03
CA LEU A 290 9.41 -32.38 14.36
C LEU A 290 9.89 -31.23 15.25
N THR A 291 11.17 -30.91 15.16
CA THR A 291 11.69 -29.68 15.75
C THR A 291 11.46 -28.49 14.84
N GLY A 292 11.31 -27.30 15.42
CA GLY A 292 11.12 -26.03 14.74
C GLY A 292 9.89 -25.25 15.21
N ALA A 293 9.50 -24.28 14.38
CA ALA A 293 8.38 -23.37 14.64
C ALA A 293 7.02 -24.05 14.40
N TYR A 294 6.16 -24.04 15.42
CA TYR A 294 4.77 -24.47 15.34
C TYR A 294 3.88 -23.24 15.36
N ALA A 295 3.14 -23.02 14.28
CA ALA A 295 2.23 -21.89 14.14
C ALA A 295 0.85 -22.26 14.70
N ILE A 296 0.28 -21.38 15.52
CA ILE A 296 -1.04 -21.54 16.10
C ILE A 296 -1.92 -20.37 15.67
N ALA A 297 -3.10 -20.64 15.14
CA ALA A 297 -4.05 -19.63 14.72
C ALA A 297 -5.47 -19.95 15.19
N LEU A 298 -6.23 -18.91 15.52
CA LEU A 298 -7.64 -19.01 15.90
C LEU A 298 -8.51 -18.37 14.80
N TYR A 299 -9.56 -19.06 14.38
CA TYR A 299 -10.47 -18.62 13.33
C TYR A 299 -11.92 -18.55 13.82
N THR A 300 -12.71 -17.65 13.25
CA THR A 300 -14.18 -17.76 13.31
C THR A 300 -14.67 -18.86 12.39
N ILE A 301 -15.83 -19.43 12.72
CA ILE A 301 -16.51 -20.42 11.88
C ILE A 301 -17.78 -19.80 11.31
N LYS A 302 -17.96 -19.92 9.99
CA LYS A 302 -19.18 -19.55 9.28
C LYS A 302 -19.55 -20.66 8.29
N ASP A 303 -20.81 -21.08 8.30
CA ASP A 303 -21.30 -22.16 7.42
C ASP A 303 -20.39 -23.42 7.50
N GLU A 304 -20.01 -23.79 8.73
CA GLU A 304 -19.11 -24.91 9.09
C GLU A 304 -17.65 -24.81 8.62
N ASN A 305 -17.31 -23.74 7.89
CA ASN A 305 -15.99 -23.46 7.35
C ASN A 305 -15.28 -22.35 8.12
N ARG A 306 -13.94 -22.35 8.07
CA ARG A 306 -13.14 -21.23 8.59
C ARG A 306 -13.44 -19.97 7.78
N ASP A 307 -13.62 -18.86 8.47
CA ASP A 307 -13.94 -17.56 7.87
C ASP A 307 -12.80 -16.57 8.11
N ASN A 308 -12.76 -15.91 9.28
CA ASN A 308 -11.77 -14.89 9.58
C ASN A 308 -10.75 -15.37 10.61
N ARG A 309 -9.46 -15.10 10.37
CA ARG A 309 -8.40 -15.34 11.38
C ARG A 309 -8.46 -14.24 12.44
N LEU A 310 -8.75 -14.62 13.67
CA LEU A 310 -8.87 -13.72 14.82
C LEU A 310 -7.51 -13.28 15.38
N GLY A 311 -6.53 -14.19 15.34
CA GLY A 311 -5.20 -13.99 15.88
C GLY A 311 -4.32 -15.23 15.71
N SER A 312 -3.03 -15.08 16.03
CA SER A 312 -2.06 -16.17 15.98
C SER A 312 -0.92 -15.97 16.98
N THR A 313 -0.28 -17.07 17.34
CA THR A 313 1.00 -17.09 18.06
C THR A 313 1.87 -18.20 17.48
N GLU A 314 3.14 -18.21 17.84
CA GLU A 314 4.08 -19.28 17.51
C GLU A 314 4.69 -19.84 18.80
N VAL A 315 5.04 -21.12 18.78
CA VAL A 315 5.89 -21.76 19.80
C VAL A 315 6.99 -22.56 19.10
N GLN A 316 8.14 -22.68 19.75
CA GLN A 316 9.25 -23.48 19.25
C GLN A 316 9.21 -24.86 19.90
N VAL A 317 9.30 -25.93 19.11
CA VAL A 317 9.50 -27.29 19.60
C VAL A 317 10.94 -27.67 19.31
N GLU A 318 11.78 -27.80 20.32
CA GLU A 318 13.22 -28.00 20.15
C GLU A 318 13.77 -28.97 21.20
N GLU A 319 14.83 -29.67 20.84
CA GLU A 319 15.65 -30.40 21.81
C GLU A 319 16.61 -29.44 22.50
N PHE A 320 16.18 -28.90 23.65
CA PHE A 320 17.02 -27.99 24.44
C PHE A 320 17.30 -28.53 25.84
N LEU A 321 18.47 -28.13 26.36
CA LEU A 321 18.76 -28.22 27.78
C LEU A 321 18.47 -26.85 28.40
N PRO A 322 17.63 -26.76 29.44
CA PRO A 322 17.37 -25.50 30.11
C PRO A 322 18.69 -24.84 30.53
N ASP A 323 18.80 -23.55 30.27
CA ASP A 323 19.94 -22.78 30.72
C ASP A 323 20.07 -22.90 32.24
N ARG A 324 21.29 -23.14 32.71
CA ARG A 324 21.59 -23.22 34.15
C ARG A 324 22.37 -22.02 34.65
N MET A 325 22.81 -21.16 33.72
CA MET A 325 23.66 -20.01 33.96
C MET A 325 23.10 -18.82 33.18
N ARG A 326 23.25 -17.63 33.74
CA ARG A 326 22.97 -16.36 33.09
C ARG A 326 24.30 -15.68 32.78
N LEU A 327 24.50 -15.33 31.51
CA LEU A 327 25.61 -14.52 31.05
C LEU A 327 25.10 -13.11 30.74
N ARG A 328 25.71 -12.09 31.35
CA ARG A 328 25.57 -10.70 30.93
C ARG A 328 26.87 -10.22 30.34
N ALA A 329 26.82 -9.66 29.15
CA ALA A 329 27.97 -9.05 28.49
C ALA A 329 27.64 -7.61 28.11
N SER A 330 28.54 -6.69 28.41
CA SER A 330 28.41 -5.29 28.02
C SER A 330 29.77 -4.73 27.59
N PHE A 331 29.76 -3.87 26.59
CA PHE A 331 30.96 -3.12 26.24
C PHE A 331 31.29 -2.09 27.32
N SER A 332 32.58 -1.84 27.52
CA SER A 332 33.08 -0.86 28.49
C SER A 332 32.77 0.59 28.11
N LYS A 333 32.40 0.84 26.84
CA LYS A 333 31.92 2.12 26.35
C LYS A 333 30.39 2.03 26.21
N PRO A 334 29.64 3.05 26.67
CA PRO A 334 28.18 3.05 26.56
C PRO A 334 27.75 3.04 25.10
N ASP A 335 26.56 2.50 24.87
CA ASP A 335 25.89 2.61 23.57
C ASP A 335 25.54 4.08 23.31
N THR A 336 26.38 4.75 22.53
CA THR A 336 26.12 6.10 22.05
C THR A 336 25.52 6.01 20.66
N ARG A 337 24.43 6.74 20.43
CA ARG A 337 23.89 6.96 19.07
C ARG A 337 24.97 7.65 18.21
N GLY A 338 25.80 6.88 17.50
CA GLY A 338 26.89 7.39 16.68
C GLY A 338 28.12 6.49 16.63
N TRP A 339 29.23 7.06 16.17
CA TRP A 339 30.50 6.35 15.98
C TRP A 339 31.15 6.02 17.32
N VAL A 340 31.39 4.72 17.56
CA VAL A 340 32.21 4.26 18.68
C VAL A 340 33.62 3.99 18.17
N SER A 341 34.62 4.68 18.72
CA SER A 341 36.02 4.30 18.47
C SER A 341 36.28 2.90 19.07
N PRO A 342 36.83 1.95 18.30
CA PRO A 342 37.16 0.61 18.80
C PRO A 342 38.36 0.60 19.75
N ASP A 343 39.08 1.72 19.89
CA ASP A 343 40.29 1.77 20.71
C ASP A 343 39.98 1.45 22.17
N ASN A 344 40.71 0.47 22.73
CA ASN A 344 40.52 -0.02 24.10
C ASN A 344 39.10 -0.49 24.42
N LEU A 345 38.33 -0.95 23.42
CA LEU A 345 37.02 -1.55 23.64
C LEU A 345 37.17 -2.86 24.42
N LYS A 346 36.59 -2.92 25.62
CA LYS A 346 36.56 -4.13 26.46
C LYS A 346 35.14 -4.66 26.56
N VAL A 347 35.00 -5.97 26.74
CA VAL A 347 33.73 -6.61 27.10
C VAL A 347 33.82 -7.04 28.55
N SER A 348 32.93 -6.51 29.38
CA SER A 348 32.73 -6.98 30.75
C SER A 348 31.73 -8.13 30.72
N VAL A 349 32.11 -9.27 31.31
CA VAL A 349 31.27 -10.48 31.37
C VAL A 349 30.98 -10.80 32.84
N ASP A 350 29.69 -10.92 33.16
CA ASP A 350 29.17 -11.42 34.43
C ASP A 350 28.50 -12.77 34.18
N LEU A 351 29.03 -13.84 34.80
CA LEU A 351 28.50 -15.19 34.67
C LEU A 351 28.12 -15.74 36.04
N ALA A 352 26.84 -16.09 36.19
CA ALA A 352 26.30 -16.65 37.42
C ALA A 352 25.40 -17.84 37.11
N TYR A 353 25.30 -18.78 38.05
CA TYR A 353 24.25 -19.79 38.02
C TYR A 353 22.88 -19.13 38.24
N LEU A 354 21.81 -19.70 37.67
CA LEU A 354 20.45 -19.15 37.85
C LEU A 354 19.95 -19.17 39.30
N PHE A 355 20.58 -19.98 40.18
CA PHE A 355 20.35 -19.95 41.63
C PHE A 355 21.21 -18.92 42.39
N GLY A 356 21.97 -18.08 41.68
CA GLY A 356 22.63 -16.88 42.22
C GLY A 356 24.12 -17.01 42.55
N ALA A 357 24.72 -18.20 42.54
CA ALA A 357 26.14 -18.35 42.81
C ALA A 357 27.02 -17.90 41.61
N PRO A 358 28.18 -17.28 41.84
CA PRO A 358 29.14 -16.98 40.77
C PRO A 358 29.59 -18.27 40.06
N ALA A 359 29.58 -18.27 38.73
CA ALA A 359 30.07 -19.38 37.93
C ALA A 359 31.57 -19.18 37.63
N ALA A 360 32.38 -19.18 38.69
CA ALA A 360 33.82 -18.97 38.60
C ALA A 360 34.52 -20.12 37.83
N ASN A 361 35.66 -19.80 37.22
CA ASN A 361 36.53 -20.76 36.49
C ASN A 361 35.89 -21.44 35.26
N HIS A 362 34.77 -20.92 34.76
CA HIS A 362 34.22 -21.36 33.48
C HIS A 362 34.97 -20.73 32.31
N ARG A 363 35.08 -21.49 31.21
CA ARG A 363 35.63 -20.97 29.96
C ARG A 363 34.58 -20.11 29.27
N VAL A 364 34.92 -18.85 29.01
CA VAL A 364 34.13 -17.96 28.15
C VAL A 364 34.76 -17.94 26.76
N SER A 365 33.96 -18.24 25.74
CA SER A 365 34.33 -18.10 24.33
C SER A 365 33.50 -16.97 23.72
N ALA A 366 34.13 -16.08 22.96
CA ALA A 366 33.46 -14.94 22.33
C ALA A 366 33.92 -14.77 20.88
N THR A 367 33.03 -14.24 20.04
CA THR A 367 33.33 -13.85 18.66
C THR A 367 32.90 -12.41 18.47
N ILE A 368 33.82 -11.59 17.95
CA ILE A 368 33.53 -10.19 17.59
C ILE A 368 33.39 -10.13 16.07
N ARG A 369 32.26 -9.60 15.61
CA ARG A 369 32.01 -9.38 14.18
C ARG A 369 31.81 -7.90 13.94
N LEU A 370 32.54 -7.36 12.97
CA LEU A 370 32.31 -6.03 12.43
C LEU A 370 31.52 -6.18 11.13
N THR A 371 30.33 -5.58 11.08
CA THR A 371 29.51 -5.53 9.86
C THR A 371 29.26 -4.07 9.50
N PRO A 372 29.30 -3.70 8.21
CA PRO A 372 28.81 -2.40 7.77
C PRO A 372 27.37 -2.22 8.25
N GLY A 373 27.13 -1.21 9.09
CA GLY A 373 25.78 -0.81 9.48
C GLY A 373 25.24 0.18 8.46
N GLN A 374 24.01 -0.02 8.01
CA GLN A 374 23.27 1.08 7.39
C GLN A 374 22.70 1.92 8.52
N PHE A 375 23.10 3.19 8.61
CA PHE A 375 22.51 4.10 9.57
C PHE A 375 21.33 4.80 8.90
N TYR A 376 20.21 4.85 9.60
CA TYR A 376 19.12 5.76 9.31
C TYR A 376 18.91 6.62 10.55
N PHE A 377 18.61 7.89 10.36
CA PHE A 377 18.23 8.75 11.47
C PHE A 377 16.71 8.73 11.54
N PRO A 378 16.10 8.17 12.61
CA PRO A 378 14.63 8.11 12.71
C PRO A 378 13.95 9.47 12.56
N GLY A 379 14.65 10.57 12.89
CA GLY A 379 14.16 11.94 12.72
C GLY A 379 14.56 12.65 11.42
N TYR A 380 15.38 12.03 10.56
CA TYR A 380 15.87 12.60 9.31
C TYR A 380 15.90 11.53 8.21
N THR A 381 14.72 11.01 7.86
CA THR A 381 14.55 9.91 6.90
C THR A 381 14.93 10.26 5.45
N ASP A 382 15.17 11.55 5.16
CA ASP A 382 15.53 12.06 3.82
C ASP A 382 17.06 12.17 3.61
N TYR A 383 17.86 11.71 4.58
CA TYR A 383 19.33 11.80 4.58
C TYR A 383 20.03 10.47 4.27
#